data_AF-A0AAD8WSF9-F1
#
_entry.id   AF-A0AAD8WSF9-F1
#
_cell.length_a   1.000
_cell.length_b   1.000
_cell.length_c   1.000
_cell.angle_alpha   90.00
_cell.angle_beta   90.00
_cell.angle_gamma   90.00
#
_symmetry.space_group_name_H-M   'P 1'
#
loop_
_entity.id
_entity.type
_entity.pdbx_description
1 polymer ?
#
loop_
_entity_poly.entity_id
_entity_poly.type
_entity_poly.pdbx_seq_one_letter_code
_entity_poly.pdbx_strand_id
1 'polypeptide(L)'
;MMQRLQCNVFMLSYRGYGESEGFPSQSGITKDAQAALDHLVQRKDIDTSRIVIFGRSLGGAVGAVLAKNNPDKVSALVLENTFTSILDMAGIMLPFLRWFIGGSSSKGPKLLNCVVRSPWSTFDVVAEVKQPILFLSGLQDELVPPSHMKMLYDKAIESNRNCRFVDFPSGMHMDTWISGGDRYWRTIQLFLDQYAPEVQSCDASCASEIADDAA
;
A
#
# COMPACT_ATOMS: atom_id res chain seq x y z
N MET A 1 -11.36 2.22 -9.47
CA MET A 1 -11.66 1.63 -8.16
C MET A 1 -13.16 1.65 -7.88
N MET A 2 -13.80 2.78 -7.57
CA MET A 2 -15.23 2.85 -7.21
C MET A 2 -16.16 1.99 -8.09
N GLN A 3 -16.15 2.19 -9.41
CA GLN A 3 -17.03 1.42 -10.32
C GLN A 3 -16.62 -0.05 -10.50
N ARG A 4 -15.32 -0.34 -10.45
CA ARG A 4 -14.77 -1.68 -10.76
C ARG A 4 -14.71 -2.60 -9.55
N LEU A 5 -14.60 -2.03 -8.35
CA LEU A 5 -14.40 -2.74 -7.08
C LEU A 5 -15.52 -2.48 -6.06
N GLN A 6 -16.49 -1.60 -6.39
CA GLN A 6 -17.60 -1.23 -5.50
C GLN A 6 -17.15 -0.76 -4.11
N CYS A 7 -16.05 -0.01 -4.05
CA CYS A 7 -15.49 0.49 -2.80
C CYS A 7 -15.52 2.02 -2.70
N ASN A 8 -15.60 2.52 -1.46
CA ASN A 8 -15.40 3.93 -1.16
C ASN A 8 -13.91 4.28 -1.29
N VAL A 9 -13.60 5.44 -1.86
CA VAL A 9 -12.23 5.94 -2.01
C VAL A 9 -12.05 7.22 -1.21
N PHE A 10 -11.11 7.20 -0.28
CA PHE A 10 -10.68 8.39 0.46
C PHE A 10 -9.25 8.74 0.02
N MET A 11 -9.04 9.99 -0.40
CA MET A 11 -7.75 10.51 -0.83
C MET A 11 -7.47 11.83 -0.12
N LEU A 12 -6.20 12.06 0.22
CA LEU A 12 -5.75 13.29 0.90
C LEU A 12 -4.60 13.94 0.13
N SER A 13 -4.52 15.26 0.16
CA SER A 13 -3.32 15.99 -0.25
C SER A 13 -2.43 16.16 0.97
N TYR A 14 -1.18 15.68 0.90
CA TYR A 14 -0.22 15.88 1.98
C TYR A 14 0.16 17.36 2.10
N ARG A 15 0.66 17.77 3.27
CA ARG A 15 1.22 19.11 3.46
C ARG A 15 2.24 19.47 2.36
N GLY A 16 2.15 20.69 1.83
CA GLY A 16 2.97 21.16 0.72
C GLY A 16 2.60 20.59 -0.67
N TYR A 17 1.50 19.85 -0.80
CA TYR A 17 0.94 19.42 -2.08
C TYR A 17 -0.47 19.99 -2.29
N GLY A 18 -0.83 20.25 -3.55
CA GLY A 18 -2.10 20.91 -3.89
C GLY A 18 -2.23 22.26 -3.18
N GLU A 19 -3.38 22.49 -2.56
CA GLU A 19 -3.65 23.71 -1.76
C GLU A 19 -3.21 23.58 -0.29
N SER A 20 -2.49 22.52 0.08
CA SER A 20 -2.08 22.30 1.47
C SER A 20 -0.81 23.07 1.83
N GLU A 21 -0.85 23.82 2.94
CA GLU A 21 0.30 24.58 3.45
C GLU A 21 1.44 23.68 3.98
N GLY A 22 2.58 24.30 4.32
CA GLY A 22 3.72 23.65 4.94
C GLY A 22 4.70 23.00 3.96
N PHE A 23 5.62 22.18 4.49
CA PHE A 23 6.67 21.53 3.71
C PHE A 23 6.59 20.00 3.79
N PRO A 24 6.72 19.29 2.65
CA PRO A 24 6.63 17.84 2.61
C PRO A 24 7.91 17.22 3.19
N SER A 25 7.83 16.75 4.43
CA SER A 25 8.87 15.95 5.09
C SER A 25 8.33 14.58 5.45
N GLN A 26 9.19 13.57 5.58
CA GLN A 26 8.74 12.23 5.99
C GLN A 26 7.88 12.26 7.27
N SER A 27 8.36 12.92 8.33
CA SER A 27 7.57 13.05 9.57
C SER A 27 6.24 13.76 9.35
N GLY A 28 6.21 14.79 8.52
CA GLY A 28 4.99 15.53 8.20
C GLY A 28 3.98 14.68 7.43
N ILE A 29 4.42 14.04 6.35
CA ILE A 29 3.58 13.16 5.51
C ILE A 29 3.05 11.97 6.33
N THR A 30 3.88 11.37 7.19
CA THR A 30 3.41 10.31 8.11
C THR A 30 2.31 10.81 9.04
N LYS A 31 2.43 12.04 9.58
CA LYS A 31 1.37 12.63 10.43
C LYS A 31 0.09 12.89 9.65
N ASP A 32 0.19 13.36 8.41
CA ASP A 32 -0.98 13.62 7.57
C ASP A 32 -1.71 12.31 7.22
N ALA A 33 -0.97 11.25 6.91
CA ALA A 33 -1.52 9.92 6.67
C ALA A 33 -2.20 9.34 7.92
N GLN A 34 -1.60 9.52 9.10
CA GLN A 34 -2.20 9.11 10.37
C GLN A 34 -3.49 9.88 10.66
N ALA A 35 -3.51 11.19 10.44
CA ALA A 35 -4.69 12.03 10.65
C ALA A 35 -5.86 11.59 9.76
N ALA A 36 -5.59 11.19 8.51
CA ALA A 36 -6.61 10.62 7.64
C ALA A 36 -7.18 9.30 8.14
N LEU A 37 -6.34 8.38 8.61
CA LEU A 37 -6.82 7.12 9.19
C LEU A 37 -7.65 7.36 10.46
N ASP A 38 -7.19 8.25 11.33
CA ASP A 38 -7.91 8.59 12.55
C ASP A 38 -9.26 9.26 12.24
N HIS A 39 -9.34 10.08 11.19
CA HIS A 39 -10.61 10.61 10.70
C HIS A 39 -11.56 9.49 10.22
N LEU A 40 -11.06 8.54 9.42
CA LEU A 40 -11.87 7.43 8.92
C LEU A 40 -12.38 6.54 10.06
N VAL A 41 -11.54 6.22 11.05
CA VAL A 41 -11.92 5.39 12.21
C VAL A 41 -13.01 6.04 13.09
N GLN A 42 -13.18 7.36 13.03
CA GLN A 42 -14.21 8.08 13.78
C GLN A 42 -15.55 8.18 13.04
N ARG A 43 -15.59 7.79 11.76
CA ARG A 43 -16.82 7.83 10.96
C ARG A 43 -17.78 6.72 11.35
N LYS A 44 -19.08 7.04 11.36
CA LYS A 44 -20.16 6.10 11.70
C LYS A 44 -20.85 5.51 10.48
N ASP A 45 -20.54 6.03 9.30
CA ASP A 45 -21.17 5.69 8.02
C ASP A 45 -20.31 4.73 7.17
N ILE A 46 -19.20 4.24 7.72
CA ILE A 46 -18.33 3.24 7.09
C ILE A 46 -18.06 2.10 8.07
N ASP A 47 -17.78 0.92 7.53
CA ASP A 47 -17.23 -0.19 8.31
C ASP A 47 -15.73 0.01 8.52
N THR A 48 -15.36 0.40 9.75
CA THR A 48 -13.97 0.70 10.10
C THR A 48 -13.08 -0.54 10.21
N SER A 49 -13.66 -1.75 10.23
CA SER A 49 -12.90 -3.01 10.19
C SER A 49 -12.34 -3.35 8.80
N ARG A 50 -12.82 -2.65 7.76
CA ARG A 50 -12.51 -2.92 6.34
C ARG A 50 -11.67 -1.85 5.67
N ILE A 51 -10.90 -1.09 6.45
CA ILE A 51 -10.02 -0.05 5.91
C ILE A 51 -8.80 -0.71 5.25
N VAL A 52 -8.68 -0.56 3.93
CA VAL A 52 -7.54 -1.03 3.14
C VAL A 52 -6.70 0.16 2.68
N ILE A 53 -5.38 0.08 2.88
CA ILE A 53 -4.45 1.10 2.41
C ILE A 53 -3.99 0.72 1.01
N PHE A 54 -4.13 1.64 0.06
CA PHE A 54 -3.56 1.52 -1.28
C PHE A 54 -2.49 2.60 -1.46
N GLY A 55 -1.27 2.19 -1.83
CA GLY A 55 -0.16 3.10 -2.03
C GLY A 55 0.64 2.77 -3.27
N ARG A 56 0.80 3.76 -4.15
CA ARG A 56 1.69 3.68 -5.32
C ARG A 56 2.94 4.52 -5.11
N SER A 57 4.11 4.03 -5.51
CA SER A 57 5.37 4.80 -5.45
C SER A 57 5.64 5.29 -4.02
N LEU A 58 5.80 6.60 -3.79
CA LEU A 58 5.90 7.21 -2.46
C LEU A 58 4.71 6.85 -1.56
N GLY A 59 3.49 6.80 -2.11
CA GLY A 59 2.29 6.43 -1.37
C GLY A 59 2.38 5.03 -0.77
N GLY A 60 3.12 4.11 -1.40
CA GLY A 60 3.37 2.77 -0.84
C GLY A 60 4.34 2.79 0.33
N ALA A 61 5.39 3.64 0.30
CA ALA A 61 6.26 3.84 1.44
C ALA A 61 5.50 4.43 2.65
N VAL A 62 4.65 5.43 2.39
CA VAL A 62 3.76 6.03 3.40
C VAL A 62 2.77 4.99 3.92
N GLY A 63 2.14 4.23 3.02
CA GLY A 63 1.16 3.22 3.34
C GLY A 63 1.72 2.07 4.18
N ALA A 64 2.94 1.63 3.90
CA ALA A 64 3.65 0.63 4.70
C ALA A 64 3.90 1.11 6.14
N VAL A 65 4.33 2.37 6.31
CA VAL A 65 4.51 2.97 7.65
C VAL A 65 3.17 3.08 8.38
N LEU A 66 2.11 3.52 7.69
CA LEU A 66 0.78 3.67 8.27
C LEU A 66 0.21 2.30 8.71
N ALA A 67 0.34 1.27 7.87
CA ALA A 67 -0.07 -0.09 8.18
C ALA A 67 0.71 -0.67 9.38
N LYS A 68 2.05 -0.55 9.37
CA LYS A 68 2.92 -0.97 10.48
C LYS A 68 2.47 -0.36 11.81
N ASN A 69 2.17 0.94 11.82
CA ASN A 69 1.83 1.64 13.05
C ASN A 69 0.41 1.39 13.55
N ASN A 70 -0.46 0.79 12.72
CA ASN A 70 -1.87 0.60 13.03
C ASN A 70 -2.33 -0.83 12.71
N PRO A 71 -1.75 -1.87 13.37
CA PRO A 71 -2.08 -3.27 13.12
C PRO A 71 -3.57 -3.60 13.26
N ASP A 72 -4.27 -2.92 14.18
CA ASP A 72 -5.67 -3.22 14.52
C ASP A 72 -6.71 -2.38 13.75
N LYS A 73 -6.27 -1.35 13.01
CA LYS A 73 -7.18 -0.42 12.29
C LYS A 73 -7.14 -0.60 10.77
N VAL A 74 -6.17 -1.35 10.26
CA VAL A 74 -5.96 -1.56 8.82
C VAL A 74 -6.14 -3.04 8.55
N SER A 75 -7.05 -3.39 7.65
CA SER A 75 -7.34 -4.79 7.33
C SER A 75 -6.33 -5.35 6.33
N ALA A 76 -5.89 -4.55 5.34
CA ALA A 76 -4.92 -4.98 4.33
C ALA A 76 -4.13 -3.80 3.72
N LEU A 77 -3.00 -4.14 3.07
CA LEU A 77 -2.14 -3.19 2.35
C LEU A 77 -1.98 -3.62 0.88
N VAL A 78 -2.14 -2.68 -0.04
CA VAL A 78 -1.83 -2.84 -1.46
C VAL A 78 -0.70 -1.90 -1.83
N LEU A 79 0.40 -2.46 -2.31
CA LEU A 79 1.59 -1.73 -2.77
C LEU A 79 1.72 -1.87 -4.28
N GLU A 80 1.85 -0.74 -4.98
CA GLU A 80 2.02 -0.70 -6.43
C GLU A 80 3.27 0.10 -6.80
N ASN A 81 4.18 -0.49 -7.60
CA ASN A 81 5.33 0.23 -8.17
C ASN A 81 6.11 1.07 -7.14
N THR A 82 6.34 0.51 -5.94
CA THR A 82 6.99 1.16 -4.80
C THR A 82 8.47 0.76 -4.71
N PHE A 83 9.26 1.65 -4.09
CA PHE A 83 10.70 1.50 -3.94
C PHE A 83 11.10 0.98 -2.54
N THR A 84 12.27 0.33 -2.46
CA THR A 84 12.87 -0.15 -1.20
C THR A 84 13.33 0.98 -0.28
N SER A 85 13.92 2.04 -0.85
CA SER A 85 14.21 3.30 -0.15
C SER A 85 14.44 4.46 -1.10
N ILE A 86 14.33 5.71 -0.62
CA ILE A 86 14.74 6.88 -1.42
C ILE A 86 16.23 6.83 -1.73
N LEU A 87 17.05 6.28 -0.83
CA LEU A 87 18.49 6.11 -1.03
C LEU A 87 18.80 5.15 -2.20
N ASP A 88 18.07 4.04 -2.28
CA ASP A 88 18.21 3.10 -3.41
C ASP A 88 17.83 3.78 -4.73
N MET A 89 16.78 4.62 -4.71
CA MET A 89 16.38 5.38 -5.88
C MET A 89 17.40 6.46 -6.27
N ALA A 90 17.97 7.16 -5.30
CA ALA A 90 19.05 8.11 -5.54
C ALA A 90 20.29 7.43 -6.15
N GLY A 91 20.61 6.20 -5.75
CA GLY A 91 21.70 5.42 -6.33
C GLY A 91 21.47 4.98 -7.78
N ILE A 92 20.21 4.90 -8.22
CA ILE A 92 19.83 4.61 -9.61
C ILE A 92 19.84 5.88 -10.45
N MET A 93 19.30 6.99 -9.93
CA MET A 93 19.27 8.27 -10.64
C MET A 93 20.65 8.92 -10.73
N LEU A 94 21.53 8.72 -9.74
CA LEU A 94 22.89 9.26 -9.68
C LEU A 94 23.91 8.12 -9.52
N PRO A 95 24.19 7.34 -10.58
CA PRO A 95 25.03 6.14 -10.50
C PRO A 95 26.47 6.44 -10.03
N PHE A 96 26.97 7.65 -10.24
CA PHE A 96 28.28 8.10 -9.76
C PHE A 96 28.32 8.31 -8.22
N LEU A 97 27.18 8.57 -7.57
CA LEU A 97 27.07 8.65 -6.11
C LEU A 97 26.88 7.28 -5.44
N ARG A 98 26.63 6.22 -6.22
CA ARG A 98 26.32 4.87 -5.71
C ARG A 98 27.44 4.24 -4.86
N TRP A 99 28.69 4.71 -5.00
CA TRP A 99 29.81 4.32 -4.14
C TRP A 99 29.75 5.00 -2.76
N PHE A 100 29.14 6.17 -2.65
CA PHE A 100 29.08 7.02 -1.45
C PHE A 100 27.72 7.00 -0.73
N ILE A 101 26.66 6.51 -1.39
CA ILE A 101 25.29 6.36 -0.86
C ILE A 101 25.07 4.90 -0.39
N GLY A 102 24.69 4.74 0.87
CA GLY A 102 24.41 3.45 1.49
C GLY A 102 22.95 3.00 1.33
N GLY A 103 22.60 2.41 0.19
CA GLY A 103 21.33 1.71 -0.05
C GLY A 103 21.33 0.24 0.42
N SER A 104 20.16 -0.41 0.43
CA SER A 104 19.97 -1.80 0.90
C SER A 104 20.82 -2.84 0.15
N SER A 105 21.28 -2.52 -1.07
CA SER A 105 22.13 -3.38 -1.89
C SER A 105 23.61 -2.97 -1.94
N SER A 106 24.03 -1.93 -1.22
CA SER A 106 25.38 -1.35 -1.34
C SER A 106 26.34 -1.84 -0.26
N LYS A 107 27.56 -2.25 -0.67
CA LYS A 107 28.67 -2.65 0.23
C LYS A 107 29.65 -1.50 0.55
N GLY A 108 29.32 -0.27 0.16
CA GLY A 108 30.19 0.91 0.29
C GLY A 108 30.02 1.70 1.60
N PRO A 109 30.88 2.71 1.86
CA PRO A 109 30.78 3.56 3.05
C PRO A 109 29.50 4.41 3.02
N LYS A 110 28.68 4.35 4.09
CA LYS A 110 27.38 5.04 4.21
C LYS A 110 27.50 6.55 4.51
N LEU A 111 28.50 7.23 3.95
CA LEU A 111 28.88 8.59 4.34
C LEU A 111 27.80 9.64 4.03
N LEU A 112 27.00 9.43 2.98
CA LEU A 112 25.94 10.36 2.57
C LEU A 112 24.55 10.06 3.16
N ASN A 113 24.38 8.97 3.93
CA ASN A 113 23.07 8.64 4.51
C ASN A 113 22.56 9.71 5.49
N CYS A 114 23.47 10.44 6.14
CA CYS A 114 23.14 11.52 7.08
C CYS A 114 22.54 12.77 6.41
N VAL A 115 22.68 12.90 5.08
CA VAL A 115 22.16 14.05 4.30
C VAL A 115 20.70 13.83 3.90
N VAL A 116 20.24 12.58 3.86
CA VAL A 116 18.88 12.25 3.43
C VAL A 116 17.90 12.45 4.59
N ARG A 117 17.23 13.62 4.57
CA ARG A 117 16.22 14.01 5.57
C ARG A 117 14.97 13.12 5.58
N SER A 118 14.75 12.30 4.57
CA SER A 118 13.56 11.45 4.43
C SER A 118 13.93 10.15 3.72
N PRO A 119 14.60 9.21 4.43
CA PRO A 119 15.15 8.01 3.80
C PRO A 119 14.08 7.05 3.27
N TRP A 120 12.87 7.07 3.86
CA TRP A 120 11.77 6.15 3.56
C TRP A 120 12.25 4.70 3.37
N SER A 121 12.76 4.08 4.44
CA SER A 121 13.26 2.70 4.41
C SER A 121 12.13 1.66 4.35
N THR A 122 11.38 1.65 3.24
CA THR A 122 10.26 0.73 3.00
C THR A 122 10.68 -0.73 3.16
N PHE A 123 11.91 -1.07 2.79
CA PHE A 123 12.46 -2.43 2.92
C PHE A 123 12.45 -2.94 4.37
N ASP A 124 12.81 -2.10 5.33
CA ASP A 124 12.79 -2.49 6.74
C ASP A 124 11.35 -2.48 7.28
N VAL A 125 10.59 -1.44 6.91
CA VAL A 125 9.20 -1.24 7.39
C VAL A 125 8.27 -2.37 6.93
N VAL A 126 8.40 -2.86 5.69
CA VAL A 126 7.50 -3.87 5.14
C VAL A 126 7.60 -5.20 5.88
N ALA A 127 8.77 -5.54 6.44
CA ALA A 127 8.96 -6.73 7.26
C ALA A 127 8.23 -6.66 8.62
N GLU A 128 7.81 -5.48 9.04
CA GLU A 128 7.09 -5.27 10.29
C GLU A 128 5.56 -5.24 10.10
N VAL A 129 5.08 -5.09 8.86
CA VAL A 129 3.65 -5.09 8.51
C VAL A 129 3.06 -6.48 8.71
N LYS A 130 2.04 -6.60 9.55
CA LYS A 130 1.39 -7.88 9.92
C LYS A 130 0.14 -8.18 9.09
N GLN A 131 -0.46 -7.14 8.53
CA GLN A 131 -1.62 -7.23 7.65
C GLN A 131 -1.27 -7.97 6.37
N PRO A 132 -2.23 -8.64 5.71
CA PRO A 132 -2.08 -9.13 4.35
C PRO A 132 -1.58 -8.03 3.39
N ILE A 133 -0.68 -8.40 2.49
CA ILE A 133 -0.06 -7.46 1.54
C ILE A 133 -0.20 -7.96 0.10
N LEU A 134 -0.75 -7.12 -0.78
CA LEU A 134 -0.75 -7.33 -2.22
C LEU A 134 0.30 -6.43 -2.89
N PHE A 135 1.23 -7.05 -3.60
CA PHE A 135 2.27 -6.38 -4.38
C PHE A 135 1.89 -6.42 -5.86
N LEU A 136 1.75 -5.25 -6.48
CA LEU A 136 1.46 -5.05 -7.89
C LEU A 136 2.68 -4.42 -8.57
N SER A 137 3.32 -5.15 -9.50
CA SER A 137 4.55 -4.69 -10.16
C SER A 137 4.37 -4.57 -11.66
N GLY A 138 4.46 -3.35 -12.20
CA GLY A 138 4.69 -3.15 -13.63
C GLY A 138 6.11 -3.57 -13.99
N LEU A 139 6.29 -4.41 -15.02
CA LEU A 139 7.63 -4.88 -15.44
C LEU A 139 8.34 -3.91 -16.39
N GLN A 140 7.63 -2.89 -16.89
CA GLN A 140 8.17 -1.81 -17.72
C GLN A 140 8.20 -0.47 -16.98
N ASP A 141 8.17 -0.52 -15.64
CA ASP A 141 8.28 0.67 -14.81
C ASP A 141 9.62 1.39 -15.08
N GLU A 142 9.49 2.58 -15.65
CA GLU A 142 10.55 3.45 -16.10
C GLU A 142 11.13 4.34 -14.99
N LEU A 143 10.47 4.41 -13.83
CA LEU A 143 10.88 5.25 -12.70
C LEU A 143 11.42 4.42 -11.53
N VAL A 144 10.73 3.34 -11.16
CA VAL A 144 11.10 2.44 -10.06
C VAL A 144 11.38 1.06 -10.65
N PRO A 145 12.63 0.59 -10.66
CA PRO A 145 12.93 -0.72 -11.22
C PRO A 145 12.08 -1.84 -10.60
N PRO A 146 11.48 -2.74 -11.41
CA PRO A 146 10.59 -3.81 -10.91
C PRO A 146 11.23 -4.72 -9.86
N SER A 147 12.58 -4.81 -9.85
CA SER A 147 13.33 -5.51 -8.81
C SER A 147 13.06 -4.99 -7.41
N HIS A 148 12.69 -3.72 -7.23
CA HIS A 148 12.34 -3.16 -5.93
C HIS A 148 11.09 -3.80 -5.35
N MET A 149 10.04 -3.98 -6.16
CA MET A 149 8.82 -4.67 -5.73
C MET A 149 9.12 -6.12 -5.36
N LYS A 150 9.98 -6.81 -6.13
CA LYS A 150 10.40 -8.17 -5.80
C LYS A 150 11.17 -8.24 -4.48
N MET A 151 12.11 -7.32 -4.25
CA MET A 151 12.86 -7.23 -2.99
C MET A 151 11.94 -6.97 -1.79
N LEU A 152 10.95 -6.07 -1.94
CA LEU A 152 9.96 -5.80 -0.89
C LEU A 152 9.11 -7.03 -0.57
N TYR A 153 8.65 -7.75 -1.59
CA TYR A 153 7.90 -9.00 -1.39
C TYR A 153 8.73 -10.07 -0.69
N ASP A 154 9.94 -10.32 -1.18
CA ASP A 154 10.85 -11.31 -0.59
C ASP A 154 11.14 -11.01 0.88
N LYS A 155 11.29 -9.72 1.20
CA LYS A 155 11.49 -9.27 2.58
C LYS A 155 10.24 -9.43 3.44
N ALA A 156 9.06 -9.15 2.91
CA ALA A 156 7.80 -9.27 3.64
C ALA A 156 7.47 -10.73 3.99
N ILE A 157 7.73 -11.67 3.07
CA ILE A 157 7.42 -13.10 3.31
C ILE A 157 8.31 -13.76 4.37
N GLU A 158 9.42 -13.13 4.76
CA GLU A 158 10.24 -13.60 5.89
C GLU A 158 9.44 -13.60 7.21
N SER A 159 8.48 -12.68 7.36
CA SER A 159 7.74 -12.45 8.61
C SER A 159 6.22 -12.48 8.46
N ASN A 160 5.69 -12.49 7.22
CA ASN A 160 4.27 -12.43 6.93
C ASN A 160 3.88 -13.42 5.81
N ARG A 161 3.07 -14.42 6.16
CA ARG A 161 2.63 -15.47 5.23
C ARG A 161 1.49 -15.05 4.29
N ASN A 162 0.83 -13.92 4.57
CA ASN A 162 -0.32 -13.42 3.81
C ASN A 162 0.10 -12.38 2.76
N CYS A 163 1.18 -12.65 2.04
CA CYS A 163 1.67 -11.77 0.99
C CYS A 163 1.40 -12.39 -0.39
N ARG A 164 0.96 -11.58 -1.34
CA ARG A 164 0.75 -11.99 -2.74
C ARG A 164 1.48 -11.05 -3.68
N PHE A 165 2.22 -11.61 -4.64
CA PHE A 165 2.90 -10.85 -5.69
C PHE A 165 2.24 -11.09 -7.04
N VAL A 166 1.97 -10.02 -7.78
CA VAL A 166 1.45 -10.07 -9.15
C VAL A 166 2.18 -9.05 -10.01
N ASP A 167 2.73 -9.53 -11.12
CA ASP A 167 3.42 -8.72 -12.12
C ASP A 167 2.54 -8.40 -13.34
N PHE A 168 2.85 -7.30 -14.01
CA PHE A 168 2.17 -6.84 -15.23
C PHE A 168 3.22 -6.59 -16.32
N PRO A 169 3.37 -7.49 -17.32
CA PRO A 169 4.45 -7.44 -18.29
C PRO A 169 4.58 -6.14 -19.09
N SER A 170 3.47 -5.45 -19.31
CA SER A 170 3.41 -4.16 -20.01
C SER A 170 3.13 -2.96 -19.10
N GLY A 171 3.07 -3.15 -17.78
CA GLY A 171 2.80 -2.07 -16.83
C GLY A 171 4.00 -1.15 -16.68
N MET A 172 3.80 0.14 -16.93
CA MET A 172 4.69 1.26 -16.67
C MET A 172 4.34 1.90 -15.31
N HIS A 173 5.13 2.88 -14.85
CA HIS A 173 4.98 3.43 -13.50
C HIS A 173 3.58 3.99 -13.23
N MET A 174 2.99 4.61 -14.25
CA MET A 174 1.74 5.36 -14.17
C MET A 174 0.61 4.74 -14.99
N ASP A 175 0.70 3.48 -15.43
CA ASP A 175 -0.35 2.90 -16.28
C ASP A 175 -0.69 1.43 -15.99
N THR A 176 -0.13 0.83 -14.92
CA THR A 176 -0.31 -0.60 -14.61
C THR A 176 -1.77 -1.07 -14.66
N TRP A 177 -2.73 -0.22 -14.25
CA TRP A 177 -4.16 -0.54 -14.30
C TRP A 177 -4.77 -0.52 -15.71
N ILE A 178 -4.21 0.27 -16.63
CA ILE A 178 -4.59 0.32 -18.05
C ILE A 178 -4.00 -0.92 -18.73
N SER A 179 -2.69 -1.09 -18.61
CA SER A 179 -1.92 -2.19 -19.22
C SER A 179 -2.35 -3.56 -18.71
N GLY A 180 -2.70 -3.66 -17.43
CA GLY A 180 -3.18 -4.89 -16.80
C GLY A 180 -4.67 -5.19 -17.00
N GLY A 181 -5.47 -4.21 -17.46
CA GLY A 181 -6.89 -4.37 -17.77
C GLY A 181 -7.70 -5.10 -16.69
N ASP A 182 -8.53 -6.04 -17.12
CA ASP A 182 -9.39 -6.81 -16.20
C ASP A 182 -8.60 -7.70 -15.22
N ARG A 183 -7.40 -8.16 -15.59
CA ARG A 183 -6.54 -8.93 -14.68
C ARG A 183 -6.11 -8.08 -13.49
N TYR A 184 -5.83 -6.80 -13.70
CA TYR A 184 -5.48 -5.86 -12.62
C TYR A 184 -6.63 -5.72 -11.62
N TRP A 185 -7.82 -5.38 -12.12
CA TRP A 185 -8.99 -5.19 -11.26
C TRP A 185 -9.42 -6.47 -10.57
N ARG A 186 -9.43 -7.61 -11.28
CA ARG A 186 -9.77 -8.92 -10.69
C ARG A 186 -8.78 -9.34 -9.60
N THR A 187 -7.49 -9.01 -9.76
CA THR A 187 -6.48 -9.29 -8.73
C THR A 187 -6.79 -8.53 -7.45
N ILE A 188 -7.11 -7.23 -7.55
CA ILE A 188 -7.46 -6.43 -6.38
C ILE A 188 -8.78 -6.92 -5.78
N GLN A 189 -9.80 -7.19 -6.60
CA GLN A 189 -11.10 -7.68 -6.12
C GLN A 189 -10.95 -8.95 -5.28
N LEU A 190 -10.26 -9.97 -5.80
CA LEU A 190 -10.05 -11.24 -5.08
C LEU A 190 -9.30 -11.05 -3.76
N PHE A 191 -8.39 -10.08 -3.71
CA PHE A 191 -7.67 -9.74 -2.49
C PHE A 191 -8.58 -9.05 -1.47
N LEU A 192 -9.42 -8.11 -1.91
CA LEU A 192 -10.40 -7.45 -1.06
C LEU A 192 -11.48 -8.41 -0.56
N ASP A 193 -11.98 -9.32 -1.40
CA ASP A 193 -12.96 -10.33 -1.00
C ASP A 193 -12.43 -11.25 0.10
N GLN A 194 -11.13 -11.51 0.09
CA GLN A 194 -10.48 -12.36 1.09
C GLN A 194 -10.19 -11.64 2.40
N TYR A 195 -9.74 -10.39 2.35
CA TYR A 195 -9.17 -9.69 3.52
C TYR A 195 -9.97 -8.47 4.00
N ALA A 196 -10.98 -8.05 3.24
CA ALA A 196 -11.95 -7.03 3.58
C ALA A 196 -13.35 -7.40 3.05
N PRO A 197 -13.88 -8.61 3.36
CA PRO A 197 -15.17 -9.07 2.82
C PRO A 197 -16.33 -8.18 3.27
N GLU A 198 -17.35 -8.03 2.42
CA GLU A 198 -18.62 -7.46 2.85
C GLU A 198 -19.27 -8.37 3.90
N VAL A 199 -19.70 -7.77 5.01
CA VAL A 199 -20.57 -8.48 5.95
C VAL A 199 -21.93 -8.61 5.26
N GLN A 200 -22.26 -9.81 4.81
CA GLN A 200 -23.64 -10.11 4.43
C GLN A 200 -24.50 -9.92 5.68
N SER A 201 -25.40 -8.93 5.66
CA SER A 201 -26.50 -8.92 6.61
C SER A 201 -27.27 -10.22 6.39
N CYS A 202 -27.31 -11.10 7.39
CA CYS A 202 -28.23 -12.23 7.35
C CYS A 202 -29.64 -11.64 7.21
N ASP A 203 -30.25 -11.78 6.03
CA ASP A 203 -31.64 -11.43 5.83
C ASP A 203 -32.48 -12.27 6.78
N ALA A 204 -32.99 -11.64 7.84
CA ALA A 204 -33.89 -12.25 8.81
C ALA A 204 -35.32 -12.43 8.25
N SER A 205 -35.45 -12.83 6.98
CA SER A 205 -36.75 -12.94 6.29
C SER A 205 -37.16 -14.37 5.92
N CYS A 206 -36.45 -15.41 6.36
CA CYS A 206 -36.81 -16.81 6.07
C CYS A 206 -37.29 -17.63 7.30
N ALA A 207 -37.71 -16.98 8.39
CA ALA A 207 -38.08 -17.69 9.63
C ALA A 207 -39.54 -17.49 10.10
N SER A 208 -40.48 -17.14 9.22
CA SER A 208 -41.89 -16.94 9.62
C SER A 208 -42.96 -17.71 8.82
N GLU A 209 -42.62 -18.77 8.06
CA GLU A 209 -43.63 -19.54 7.29
C GLU A 209 -43.78 -21.02 7.70
N ILE A 210 -43.40 -21.42 8.92
CA ILE A 210 -43.62 -22.81 9.40
C ILE A 210 -44.32 -22.86 10.77
N ALA A 211 -45.24 -21.92 11.05
CA ALA A 211 -45.94 -21.91 12.34
C ALA A 211 -47.48 -21.88 12.28
N ASP A 212 -48.11 -22.05 11.11
CA ASP A 212 -49.58 -21.92 10.98
C ASP A 212 -50.32 -23.15 10.43
N ASP A 213 -49.72 -24.35 10.43
CA ASP A 213 -50.40 -25.59 9.96
C ASP A 213 -50.54 -26.69 11.03
N ALA A 214 -50.57 -26.31 12.32
CA ALA A 214 -50.88 -27.23 13.41
C ALA A 214 -51.86 -26.63 14.41
N ALA A 215 -53.14 -26.56 14.02
CA ALA A 215 -54.28 -26.41 14.91
C ALA A 215 -55.47 -27.26 14.41
#